data_AF-A0A314Z8B1-F1
#
_entry.id   AF-A0A314Z8B1-F1
#
_cell.length_a   1.000
_cell.length_b   1.000
_cell.length_c   1.000
_cell.angle_alpha   90.00
_cell.angle_beta   90.00
_cell.angle_gamma   90.00
#
_symmetry.space_group_name_H-M   'P 1'
#
loop_
_entity.id
_entity.type
_entity.pdbx_description
1 polymer ?
#
loop_
_entity_poly.entity_id
_entity_poly.type
_entity_poly.pdbx_seq_one_letter_code
_entity_poly.pdbx_strand_id
1 'polypeptide(L)'
;MVLSLIAAGKDTTASTLTWSIYMLCKHPHIQEKISQEVREATNLKDNSSIDEFADNLTEEALEKMQYLLAVLNETTRLYPALPLAILIQTQLQG
;
A
#
# COMPACT_ATOMS: atom_id res chain seq x y z
N MET A 1 11.18 10.30 -21.36
CA MET A 1 10.30 9.14 -21.12
C MET A 1 10.57 8.49 -19.77
N VAL A 2 11.77 7.94 -19.51
CA VAL A 2 12.10 7.28 -18.22
C VAL A 2 11.94 8.23 -17.02
N LEU A 3 12.46 9.46 -17.09
CA LEU A 3 12.33 10.45 -16.00
C LEU A 3 10.87 10.81 -15.68
N SER A 4 10.01 10.88 -16.70
CA SER A 4 8.59 11.17 -16.53
C SER A 4 7.85 10.04 -15.81
N LEU A 5 8.20 8.78 -16.10
CA LEU A 5 7.65 7.61 -15.42
C LEU A 5 8.09 7.56 -13.95
N ILE A 6 9.37 7.83 -13.67
CA ILE A 6 9.90 7.88 -12.30
C ILE A 6 9.22 9.00 -11.50
N ALA A 7 9.06 10.19 -12.09
CA ALA A 7 8.38 11.31 -11.44
C ALA A 7 6.91 10.98 -11.13
N ALA A 8 6.17 10.43 -12.10
CA ALA A 8 4.77 10.03 -11.92
C ALA A 8 4.61 8.93 -10.84
N GLY A 9 5.49 7.93 -10.84
CA GLY A 9 5.49 6.87 -9.84
C GLY A 9 5.79 7.37 -8.43
N LYS A 10 6.70 8.35 -8.29
CA LYS A 10 7.04 8.96 -6.99
C LYS A 10 5.85 9.65 -6.36
N ASP A 11 5.22 10.58 -7.09
CA ASP A 11 4.15 11.42 -6.53
C ASP A 11 2.88 10.59 -6.24
N THR A 12 2.58 9.61 -7.09
CA THR A 12 1.44 8.70 -6.88
C THR A 12 1.67 7.74 -5.70
N THR A 13 2.84 7.12 -5.61
CA THR A 13 3.17 6.20 -4.50
C THR A 13 3.22 6.95 -3.16
N ALA A 14 3.83 8.13 -3.13
CA ALA A 14 3.87 8.96 -1.92
C ALA A 14 2.46 9.35 -1.44
N SER A 15 1.56 9.69 -2.37
CA SER A 15 0.17 10.02 -2.05
C SER A 15 -0.58 8.80 -1.50
N THR A 16 -0.48 7.65 -2.18
CA THR A 16 -1.11 6.40 -1.73
C THR A 16 -0.63 5.99 -0.35
N LEU A 17 0.69 6.05 -0.09
CA LEU A 17 1.25 5.66 1.20
C LEU A 17 0.81 6.62 2.31
N THR A 18 0.76 7.92 2.04
CA THR A 18 0.27 8.93 2.99
C THR A 18 -1.15 8.62 3.44
N TRP A 19 -2.07 8.37 2.50
CA TRP A 19 -3.45 8.02 2.81
C TRP A 19 -3.57 6.66 3.49
N SER A 20 -2.75 5.69 3.10
CA SER A 20 -2.75 4.35 3.69
C SER A 20 -2.37 4.43 5.17
N ILE A 21 -1.27 5.12 5.50
CA ILE A 21 -0.83 5.34 6.88
C ILE A 21 -1.91 6.10 7.67
N TYR A 22 -2.50 7.15 7.11
CA TYR A 22 -3.59 7.88 7.74
C TYR A 22 -4.79 6.97 8.09
N MET A 23 -5.19 6.10 7.17
CA MET A 23 -6.29 5.16 7.39
C MET A 23 -5.96 4.13 8.49
N LEU A 24 -4.72 3.63 8.53
CA LEU A 24 -4.26 2.73 9.59
C LEU A 24 -4.29 3.40 10.97
N CYS A 25 -3.82 4.64 11.08
CA CYS A 25 -3.90 5.41 12.32
C CYS A 25 -5.34 5.61 12.80
N LYS A 26 -6.30 5.74 11.87
CA LYS A 26 -7.73 5.85 12.20
C LYS A 26 -8.41 4.52 12.54
N HIS A 27 -7.85 3.39 12.12
CA HIS A 27 -8.45 2.08 12.28
C HIS A 27 -7.45 1.11 12.93
N PRO A 28 -7.21 1.22 14.25
CA PRO A 28 -6.23 0.39 14.95
C PRO A 28 -6.47 -1.11 14.81
N HIS A 29 -7.74 -1.54 14.74
CA HIS A 29 -8.11 -2.94 14.51
C HIS A 29 -7.65 -3.48 13.15
N ILE A 30 -7.65 -2.63 12.11
CA ILE A 30 -7.13 -3.00 10.77
C ILE A 30 -5.61 -3.07 10.83
N GLN A 31 -4.98 -2.10 11.51
CA GLN A 31 -3.52 -2.09 11.71
C GLN A 31 -3.04 -3.35 12.43
N GLU A 32 -3.71 -3.76 13.52
CA GLU A 32 -3.38 -4.98 14.27
C GLU A 32 -3.51 -6.22 13.38
N LYS A 33 -4.60 -6.32 12.61
CA LYS A 33 -4.81 -7.44 11.68
C LYS A 33 -3.75 -7.50 10.57
N ILE A 34 -3.34 -6.36 10.02
CA ILE A 34 -2.21 -6.30 9.07
C ILE A 34 -0.92 -6.72 9.75
N SER A 35 -0.65 -6.24 10.97
CA SER A 35 0.57 -6.62 11.68
C SER A 35 0.61 -8.13 11.95
N GLN A 36 -0.53 -8.74 12.27
CA GLN A 36 -0.64 -10.18 12.43
C GLN A 36 -0.38 -10.90 11.10
N GLU A 37 -1.03 -10.50 10.02
CA GLU A 37 -0.82 -11.10 8.69
C GLU A 37 0.65 -11.02 8.25
N VAL A 38 1.30 -9.87 8.45
CA VAL A 38 2.72 -9.69 8.11
C VAL A 38 3.60 -10.63 8.93
N ARG A 39 3.34 -10.78 10.24
CA ARG A 39 4.09 -11.70 11.11
C ARG A 39 3.91 -13.16 10.69
N GLU A 40 2.67 -13.56 10.38
CA GLU A 40 2.35 -14.91 9.90
C GLU A 40 3.01 -15.19 8.55
N ALA A 41 2.96 -14.23 7.62
CA ALA A 41 3.57 -14.35 6.30
C ALA A 41 5.10 -14.48 6.35
N THR A 42 5.75 -13.78 7.29
CA THR A 42 7.21 -13.76 7.47
C THR A 42 7.71 -14.72 8.57
N ASN A 43 6.83 -15.53 9.16
CA ASN A 43 7.15 -16.45 10.27
C ASN A 43 7.88 -15.80 11.46
N LEU A 44 7.61 -14.52 11.74
CA LEU A 44 8.31 -13.78 12.80
C LEU A 44 7.70 -14.02 14.17
N LYS A 45 8.56 -13.96 15.18
CA LYS A 45 8.16 -13.98 16.61
C LYS A 45 8.09 -12.56 17.14
N ASP A 46 7.49 -12.38 18.32
CA ASP A 46 7.31 -11.05 18.92
C ASP A 46 8.62 -10.28 19.13
N ASN A 47 9.73 -11.00 19.33
CA ASN A 47 11.06 -10.43 19.58
C ASN A 47 12.01 -10.47 18.37
N SER A 48 11.48 -10.73 17.17
CA SER A 48 12.31 -10.78 15.96
C SER A 48 12.92 -9.41 15.64
N SER A 49 14.16 -9.40 15.17
CA SER A 49 14.86 -8.17 14.78
C SER A 49 14.38 -7.67 13.41
N ILE A 50 14.76 -6.44 13.06
CA ILE A 50 14.51 -5.88 11.73
C ILE A 50 15.27 -6.66 10.65
N ASP A 51 16.47 -7.16 10.97
CA ASP A 51 17.27 -7.98 10.04
C ASP A 51 16.56 -9.31 9.76
N GLU A 52 16.00 -9.96 10.79
CA GLU A 52 15.19 -11.17 10.61
C GLU A 52 13.94 -10.91 9.76
N PHE A 53 13.29 -9.75 9.92
CA PHE A 53 12.17 -9.37 9.05
C PHE A 53 12.62 -9.24 7.59
N ALA A 54 13.75 -8.57 7.34
CA ALA A 54 14.27 -8.39 5.99
C ALA A 54 14.63 -9.73 5.33
N ASP A 55 15.25 -10.64 6.07
CA ASP A 55 15.63 -11.97 5.58
C ASP A 55 14.42 -12.86 5.27
N ASN A 56 13.30 -12.67 6.00
CA ASN A 56 12.07 -13.43 5.80
C ASN A 56 11.06 -12.73 4.85
N LEU A 57 11.36 -11.54 4.35
CA LEU A 57 10.53 -10.83 3.38
C LEU A 57 10.77 -11.36 1.97
N THR A 58 10.29 -12.57 1.71
CA THR A 58 10.39 -13.27 0.42
C THR A 58 9.17 -12.98 -0.47
N GLU A 59 9.26 -13.35 -1.75
CA GLU A 59 8.12 -13.30 -2.68
C GLU A 59 6.93 -14.14 -2.17
N GLU A 60 7.20 -15.34 -1.65
CA GLU A 60 6.20 -16.21 -1.03
C GLU A 60 5.54 -15.57 0.21
N ALA A 61 6.30 -14.78 0.98
CA ALA A 61 5.74 -14.01 2.09
C ALA A 61 4.83 -12.89 1.58
N LEU A 62 5.25 -12.16 0.55
CA LEU A 62 4.44 -11.09 -0.06
C LEU A 62 3.12 -11.64 -0.63
N GLU A 63 3.13 -12.81 -1.26
CA GLU A 63 1.93 -13.48 -1.77
C GLU A 63 0.92 -13.84 -0.66
N LYS A 64 1.36 -13.96 0.60
CA LYS A 64 0.46 -14.23 1.74
C LYS A 64 -0.16 -12.97 2.33
N MET A 65 0.32 -11.77 1.99
CA MET A 65 -0.14 -10.49 2.54
C MET A 65 -1.38 -9.94 1.79
N GLN A 66 -2.40 -10.78 1.62
CA GLN A 66 -3.58 -10.46 0.80
C GLN A 66 -4.47 -9.40 1.45
N TYR A 67 -4.56 -9.37 2.78
CA TYR A 67 -5.32 -8.37 3.51
C TYR A 67 -4.66 -7.00 3.45
N LEU A 68 -3.33 -6.92 3.58
CA LEU A 68 -2.57 -5.70 3.33
C LEU A 68 -2.84 -5.17 1.92
N LEU A 69 -2.77 -6.03 0.89
CA LEU A 69 -3.08 -5.64 -0.48
C LEU A 69 -4.53 -5.13 -0.62
N ALA A 70 -5.50 -5.80 0.01
CA ALA A 70 -6.89 -5.35 0.01
C ALA A 70 -7.05 -3.96 0.64
N VAL A 71 -6.33 -3.66 1.73
CA VAL A 71 -6.36 -2.35 2.39
C VAL A 71 -5.73 -1.26 1.52
N LEU A 72 -4.63 -1.56 0.82
CA LEU A 72 -4.03 -0.64 -0.15
C LEU A 72 -4.98 -0.35 -1.32
N ASN A 73 -5.65 -1.38 -1.84
CA ASN A 73 -6.64 -1.24 -2.90
C ASN A 73 -7.84 -0.40 -2.44
N GLU A 74 -8.33 -0.63 -1.22
CA GLU A 74 -9.41 0.16 -0.66
C GLU A 74 -9.00 1.62 -0.42
N THR A 75 -7.75 1.84 0.01
CA THR A 75 -7.21 3.19 0.17
C THR A 75 -7.16 3.92 -1.16
N THR A 76 -6.72 3.29 -2.25
CA THR A 76 -6.68 3.91 -3.58
C THR A 76 -8.08 4.08 -4.19
N ARG A 77 -9.05 3.24 -3.82
CA ARG A 77 -10.47 3.44 -4.16
C ARG A 77 -11.06 4.67 -3.49
N LEU A 78 -10.73 4.92 -2.21
CA LEU A 78 -11.20 6.08 -1.44
C LEU A 78 -10.43 7.37 -1.78
N TYR A 79 -9.12 7.24 -2.01
CA TYR A 79 -8.19 8.34 -2.23
C TYR A 79 -7.33 8.04 -3.47
N PRO A 80 -7.91 8.17 -4.68
CA PRO A 80 -7.17 7.90 -5.90
C PRO A 80 -6.03 8.92 -6.06
N ALA A 81 -4.81 8.43 -6.28
CA ALA A 81 -3.60 9.26 -6.43
C ALA A 81 -3.64 10.17 -7.67
N LEU A 82 -4.50 9.83 -8.65
CA LEU A 82 -4.85 10.68 -9.77
C LEU A 82 -6.33 11.03 -9.68
N PRO A 83 -6.72 12.31 -9.79
CA PRO A 83 -8.13 12.67 -9.80
C PRO A 83 -8.82 11.98 -10.97
N LEU A 84 -9.87 11.20 -10.67
CA LEU A 84 -10.84 10.73 -11.68
C LEU A 84 -11.35 11.87 -12.58
N ALA A 85 -11.26 13.12 -12.10
CA ALA A 85 -11.62 14.34 -12.80
C ALA A 85 -10.92 14.52 -14.16
N ILE A 86 -9.73 13.97 -14.39
CA ILE A 86 -9.07 14.05 -15.70
C ILE A 86 -9.85 13.24 -16.76
N LEU A 87 -10.50 12.12 -16.37
CA LEU A 87 -11.28 11.31 -17.31
C LEU A 87 -12.61 11.96 -17.70
N ILE A 88 -13.20 12.78 -16.80
CA ILE A 88 -14.50 13.42 -17.05
C ILE A 88 -14.34 14.66 -17.96
N GLN A 89 -13.20 15.36 -17.89
CA GLN A 89 -12.93 16.52 -18.75
C GLN A 89 -12.70 16.14 -20.23
N THR A 90 -12.11 14.97 -20.52
CA THR A 90 -11.89 14.51 -21.90
C THR A 90 -13.19 14.09 -22.60
N GLN A 91 -14.23 13.70 -21.86
CA GLN A 91 -15.56 13.35 -22.42
C GLN A 91 -16.44 14.58 -22.70
N LEU A 92 -16.05 15.77 -22.24
CA LEU A 92 -16.79 17.03 -22.46
C LEU A 92 -16.21 17.90 -23.59
N GLN A 93 -15.14 17.45 -24.25
CA GLN A 93 -14.57 18.11 -25.44
C GLN A 93 -14.60 17.23 -26.70
N GLY A 94 -15.42 16.17 -26.72
CA GLY A 94 -15.68 15.32 -27.88
C GLY A 94 -17.03 15.59 -28.52
#